data_AF-A0A2U2NCN9-F1
#
_entry.id   AF-A0A2U2NCN9-F1
#
_cell.length_a   1.000
_cell.length_b   1.000
_cell.length_c   1.000
_cell.angle_alpha   90.00
_cell.angle_beta   90.00
_cell.angle_gamma   90.00
#
_symmetry.space_group_name_H-M   'P 1'
#
loop_
_entity.id
_entity.type
_entity.pdbx_description
1 polymer ?
#
loop_
_entity_poly.entity_id
_entity_poly.type
_entity_poly.pdbx_seq_one_letter_code
_entity_poly.pdbx_strand_id
1 'polypeptide(L)'
;MPNTIDIIERNMLAIPKTGMTTAALNAIRRLAAFANPDFYRAQAMRQPVYNKPRIIYRGEETEDTILLPRGCKDQLASLLSSAGAYVTYSDKRNVGNPIRVKFTGTLQPQQSTAAQSLLAHDNGILLAPTGFGKTVIAANLIAERKTSTLIVLRSSALLNQWKERLEQFLDIDMTLPPKLTKTGRISRKQPSIIG
;
A
#
# COMPACT_ATOMS: atom_id res chain seq x y z
N MET A 1 -10.72 7.40 -28.38
CA MET A 1 -9.69 7.09 -27.39
C MET A 1 -8.50 7.97 -27.69
N PRO A 2 -7.82 8.55 -26.69
CA PRO A 2 -6.62 9.34 -26.95
C PRO A 2 -5.44 8.40 -27.29
N ASN A 3 -4.51 8.88 -28.11
CA ASN A 3 -3.32 8.10 -28.50
C ASN A 3 -2.37 7.88 -27.32
N THR A 4 -2.35 8.83 -26.36
CA THR A 4 -1.50 8.80 -25.18
C THR A 4 -2.31 9.13 -23.93
N ILE A 5 -2.07 8.39 -22.84
CA ILE A 5 -2.71 8.57 -21.54
C ILE A 5 -1.62 8.71 -20.49
N ASP A 6 -1.57 9.86 -19.82
CA ASP A 6 -0.63 10.11 -18.74
C ASP A 6 -1.30 9.82 -17.40
N ILE A 7 -0.85 8.76 -16.73
CA ILE A 7 -1.35 8.34 -15.42
C ILE A 7 -0.41 8.84 -14.34
N ILE A 8 -0.96 9.48 -13.31
CA ILE A 8 -0.18 9.92 -12.15
C ILE A 8 -0.35 8.90 -11.01
N GLU A 9 0.76 8.40 -10.50
CA GLU A 9 0.76 7.49 -9.35
C GLU A 9 1.00 8.25 -8.05
N ARG A 10 0.03 8.20 -7.13
CA ARG A 10 0.13 8.76 -5.77
C ARG A 10 -0.37 7.74 -4.74
N ASN A 11 -1.29 8.13 -3.87
CA ASN A 11 -2.09 7.21 -3.04
C ASN A 11 -3.08 6.38 -3.89
N MET A 12 -3.53 6.94 -5.02
CA MET A 12 -4.34 6.27 -6.05
C MET A 12 -3.70 6.49 -7.43
N LEU A 13 -4.15 5.72 -8.42
CA LEU A 13 -3.83 5.93 -9.83
C LEU A 13 -4.80 6.99 -10.35
N ALA A 14 -4.29 8.14 -10.78
CA ALA A 14 -5.12 9.20 -11.36
C ALA A 14 -5.10 9.10 -12.88
N ILE A 15 -6.27 8.84 -13.46
CA ILE A 15 -6.48 8.70 -14.90
C ILE A 15 -7.30 9.90 -15.40
N PRO A 16 -6.80 10.65 -16.39
CA PRO A 16 -7.53 11.77 -16.97
C PRO A 16 -8.74 11.28 -17.78
N LYS A 17 -9.88 11.97 -17.66
CA LYS A 17 -11.09 11.68 -18.43
C LYS A 17 -11.06 12.27 -19.83
N THR A 18 -10.22 13.29 -20.04
CA THR A 18 -10.10 14.02 -21.31
C THR A 18 -9.79 13.09 -22.48
N GLY A 19 -10.60 13.16 -23.54
CA GLY A 19 -10.43 12.34 -24.75
C GLY A 19 -10.89 10.88 -24.63
N MET A 20 -11.36 10.45 -23.44
CA MET A 20 -11.89 9.10 -23.24
C MET A 20 -13.37 9.01 -23.64
N THR A 21 -13.74 7.88 -24.23
CA THR A 21 -15.15 7.59 -24.50
C THR A 21 -15.87 7.18 -23.22
N THR A 22 -17.18 7.36 -23.15
CA THR A 22 -17.99 6.92 -22.01
C THR A 22 -17.84 5.42 -21.73
N ALA A 23 -17.71 4.61 -22.78
CA ALA A 23 -17.44 3.17 -22.68
C ALA A 23 -16.10 2.88 -21.99
N ALA A 24 -15.04 3.61 -22.35
CA ALA A 24 -13.73 3.47 -21.74
C ALA A 24 -13.73 3.88 -20.27
N LEU A 25 -14.34 5.02 -19.95
CA LEU A 25 -14.49 5.48 -18.57
C LEU A 25 -15.24 4.44 -17.72
N ASN A 26 -16.30 3.83 -18.26
CA ASN A 26 -17.04 2.78 -17.57
C ASN A 26 -16.24 1.49 -17.41
N ALA A 27 -15.42 1.11 -18.39
CA ALA A 27 -14.52 -0.04 -18.26
C ALA A 27 -13.48 0.18 -17.15
N ILE A 28 -12.89 1.38 -17.09
CA ILE A 28 -11.93 1.79 -16.05
C ILE A 28 -12.59 1.75 -14.66
N ARG A 29 -13.80 2.32 -14.50
CA ARG A 29 -14.55 2.26 -13.22
C ARG A 29 -14.78 0.83 -12.74
N ARG A 30 -15.08 -0.09 -13.65
CA ARG A 30 -15.35 -1.50 -13.30
C ARG A 30 -14.14 -2.19 -12.67
N LEU A 31 -12.91 -1.73 -12.93
CA LEU A 31 -11.70 -2.29 -12.31
C LEU A 31 -11.69 -2.13 -10.78
N ALA A 32 -12.35 -1.10 -10.25
CA ALA A 32 -12.49 -0.86 -8.81
C ALA A 32 -13.90 -1.19 -8.29
N ALA A 33 -14.72 -1.89 -9.09
CA ALA A 33 -16.07 -2.30 -8.72
C ALA A 33 -16.15 -3.82 -8.55
N PHE A 34 -16.74 -4.28 -7.45
CA PHE A 34 -16.92 -5.70 -7.19
C PHE A 34 -18.24 -6.01 -6.50
N ALA A 35 -18.68 -7.26 -6.61
CA ALA A 35 -19.88 -7.79 -5.97
C ALA A 35 -19.78 -7.70 -4.44
N ASN A 36 -20.80 -7.15 -3.77
CA ASN A 36 -20.83 -7.05 -2.31
C ASN A 36 -21.22 -8.39 -1.67
N PRO A 37 -20.31 -9.13 -1.01
CA PRO A 37 -20.63 -10.44 -0.45
C PRO A 37 -21.75 -10.39 0.59
N ASP A 38 -21.88 -9.27 1.33
CA ASP A 38 -22.88 -9.11 2.37
C ASP A 38 -24.29 -8.95 1.79
N PHE A 39 -24.42 -8.31 0.63
CA PHE A 39 -25.69 -8.23 -0.11
C PHE A 39 -26.16 -9.62 -0.51
N TYR A 40 -25.29 -10.40 -1.16
CA TYR A 40 -25.62 -11.73 -1.66
C TYR A 40 -25.90 -12.71 -0.51
N ARG A 41 -25.15 -12.61 0.60
CA ARG A 41 -25.41 -13.42 1.82
C ARG A 41 -26.78 -13.11 2.42
N ALA A 42 -27.12 -11.83 2.60
CA ALA A 42 -28.41 -11.43 3.14
C ALA A 42 -29.57 -11.84 2.21
N GLN A 43 -29.40 -11.69 0.90
CA GLN A 43 -30.39 -12.12 -0.10
C GLN A 43 -30.63 -13.64 -0.02
N ALA A 44 -29.58 -14.45 0.04
CA ALA A 44 -29.68 -15.90 0.17
C ALA A 44 -30.39 -16.33 1.46
N MET A 45 -30.18 -15.57 2.55
CA MET A 45 -30.83 -15.79 3.85
C MET A 45 -32.24 -15.16 3.96
N ARG A 46 -32.78 -14.58 2.88
CA ARG A 46 -34.07 -13.85 2.87
C ARG A 46 -34.14 -12.71 3.89
N GLN A 47 -33.01 -12.10 4.19
CA GLN A 47 -32.91 -10.94 5.07
C GLN A 47 -33.04 -9.62 4.30
N PRO A 48 -33.42 -8.51 4.97
CA PRO A 48 -33.50 -7.20 4.32
C PRO A 48 -32.16 -6.73 3.72
N VAL A 49 -32.22 -6.22 2.48
CA VAL A 49 -31.05 -5.75 1.69
C VAL A 49 -31.04 -4.24 1.42
N TYR A 50 -32.01 -3.48 1.95
CA TYR A 50 -32.23 -2.06 1.61
C TYR A 50 -30.99 -1.16 1.81
N ASN A 51 -30.13 -1.45 2.79
CA ASN A 51 -28.88 -0.72 3.06
C ASN A 51 -27.61 -1.47 2.61
N LYS A 52 -27.74 -2.48 1.74
CA LYS A 52 -26.60 -3.24 1.22
C LYS A 52 -26.51 -3.00 -0.29
N PRO A 53 -25.58 -2.16 -0.77
CA PRO A 53 -25.43 -1.99 -2.22
C PRO A 53 -24.98 -3.32 -2.82
N ARG A 54 -25.54 -3.70 -3.98
CA ARG A 54 -25.16 -4.94 -4.66
C ARG A 54 -23.72 -4.92 -5.17
N ILE A 55 -23.24 -3.76 -5.59
CA ILE A 55 -21.88 -3.52 -6.07
C ILE A 55 -21.21 -2.49 -5.16
N ILE A 56 -19.99 -2.78 -4.75
CA ILE A 56 -19.11 -1.84 -4.06
C ILE A 56 -18.15 -1.27 -5.09
N TYR A 57 -18.13 0.06 -5.22
CA TYR A 57 -17.10 0.79 -5.93
C TYR A 57 -16.11 1.38 -4.93
N ARG A 58 -14.81 1.16 -5.15
CA ARG A 58 -13.68 1.66 -4.33
C ARG A 58 -12.77 2.65 -5.07
N GLY A 59 -13.21 3.14 -6.22
CA GLY A 59 -12.59 4.29 -6.86
C GLY A 59 -13.18 5.60 -6.34
N GLU A 60 -12.50 6.70 -6.66
CA GLU A 60 -12.98 8.06 -6.44
C GLU A 60 -13.02 8.80 -7.78
N GLU A 61 -13.73 9.91 -7.85
CA GLU A 61 -13.78 10.75 -9.04
C GLU A 61 -13.73 12.22 -8.67
N THR A 62 -12.98 12.97 -9.47
CA THR A 62 -13.09 14.43 -9.57
C THR A 62 -13.80 14.78 -10.88
N GLU A 63 -13.96 16.05 -11.19
CA GLU A 63 -14.53 16.48 -12.47
C GLU A 63 -13.74 15.90 -13.65
N ASP A 64 -12.40 15.99 -13.60
CA ASP A 64 -11.53 15.65 -14.72
C ASP A 64 -10.81 14.31 -14.61
N THR A 65 -10.80 13.65 -13.44
CA THR A 65 -10.03 12.42 -13.23
C THR A 65 -10.82 11.31 -12.55
N ILE A 66 -10.53 10.07 -12.96
CA ILE A 66 -10.90 8.85 -12.24
C ILE A 66 -9.71 8.44 -11.38
N LEU A 67 -9.95 8.16 -10.11
CA LEU A 67 -8.96 7.69 -9.16
C LEU A 67 -9.21 6.21 -8.89
N LEU A 68 -8.26 5.35 -9.22
CA LEU A 68 -8.34 3.91 -8.94
C LEU A 68 -7.38 3.49 -7.81
N PRO A 69 -7.73 2.47 -7.01
CA PRO A 69 -6.79 1.86 -6.08
C PRO A 69 -5.53 1.38 -6.82
N ARG A 70 -4.36 1.52 -6.19
CA ARG A 70 -3.07 1.13 -6.79
C ARG A 70 -3.00 -0.35 -7.20
N GLY A 71 -3.71 -1.22 -6.50
CA GLY A 71 -3.80 -2.65 -6.84
C GLY A 71 -4.46 -2.92 -8.21
N CYS A 72 -5.14 -1.94 -8.81
CA CYS A 72 -5.72 -2.06 -10.14
C CYS A 72 -4.70 -1.79 -11.27
N LYS A 73 -3.44 -1.45 -10.96
CA LYS A 73 -2.44 -1.00 -11.96
C LYS A 73 -2.27 -1.99 -13.10
N ASP A 74 -2.09 -3.28 -12.80
CA ASP A 74 -1.83 -4.30 -13.82
C ASP A 74 -3.05 -4.52 -14.72
N GLN A 75 -4.25 -4.56 -14.13
CA GLN A 75 -5.50 -4.69 -14.87
C GLN A 75 -5.78 -3.46 -15.74
N LEU A 76 -5.46 -2.26 -15.23
CA LEU A 76 -5.57 -1.01 -15.96
C LEU A 76 -4.60 -0.96 -17.14
N ALA A 77 -3.35 -1.34 -16.94
CA ALA A 77 -2.35 -1.42 -18.00
C ALA A 77 -2.79 -2.40 -19.10
N SER A 78 -3.29 -3.57 -18.74
CA SER A 78 -3.85 -4.56 -19.68
C SER A 78 -5.07 -4.02 -20.45
N LEU A 79 -6.00 -3.35 -19.75
CA LEU A 79 -7.18 -2.74 -20.36
C LEU A 79 -6.80 -1.66 -21.38
N LEU A 80 -5.85 -0.78 -21.04
CA LEU A 80 -5.45 0.32 -21.92
C LEU A 80 -4.61 -0.18 -23.10
N SER A 81 -3.71 -1.14 -22.86
CA SER A 81 -2.90 -1.76 -23.91
C SER A 81 -3.75 -2.54 -24.91
N SER A 82 -4.77 -3.28 -24.45
CA SER A 82 -5.69 -4.01 -25.35
C SER A 82 -6.55 -3.07 -26.19
N ALA A 83 -6.76 -1.83 -25.73
CA ALA A 83 -7.42 -0.77 -26.48
C ALA A 83 -6.47 0.02 -27.41
N GLY A 84 -5.18 -0.33 -27.46
CA GLY A 84 -4.18 0.31 -28.31
C GLY A 84 -3.70 1.69 -27.82
N ALA A 85 -3.95 2.04 -26.57
CA ALA A 85 -3.50 3.31 -26.00
C ALA A 85 -2.04 3.21 -25.53
N TYR A 86 -1.25 4.24 -25.82
CA TYR A 86 0.08 4.39 -25.23
C TYR A 86 -0.06 5.00 -23.83
N VAL A 87 0.48 4.34 -22.80
CA VAL A 87 0.33 4.78 -21.40
C VAL A 87 1.66 5.21 -20.85
N THR A 88 1.72 6.41 -20.28
CA THR A 88 2.86 6.88 -19.50
C THR A 88 2.49 6.95 -18.02
N TYR A 89 3.46 6.69 -17.15
CA TYR A 89 3.28 6.76 -15.70
C TYR A 89 4.22 7.81 -15.11
N SER A 90 3.64 8.78 -14.39
CA SER A 90 4.37 9.76 -13.59
C SER A 90 4.29 9.36 -12.12
N ASP A 91 5.39 8.85 -11.58
CA ASP A 91 5.48 8.51 -10.16
C ASP A 91 5.60 9.77 -9.30
N LYS A 92 4.57 10.05 -8.51
CA LYS A 92 4.52 11.12 -7.51
C LYS A 92 4.24 10.57 -6.12
N ARG A 93 4.60 9.30 -5.86
CA ARG A 93 4.48 8.67 -4.56
C ARG A 93 5.51 9.27 -3.59
N ASN A 94 5.21 9.17 -2.30
CA ASN A 94 6.17 9.53 -1.27
C ASN A 94 7.23 8.43 -1.17
N VAL A 95 8.49 8.78 -1.44
CA VAL A 95 9.66 7.87 -1.36
C VAL A 95 10.09 7.56 0.08
N GLY A 96 9.55 8.28 1.05
CA GLY A 96 9.93 8.20 2.46
C GLY A 96 11.26 8.91 2.73
N ASN A 97 11.72 8.81 3.98
CA ASN A 97 13.01 9.34 4.39
C ASN A 97 14.03 8.21 4.40
N PRO A 98 15.20 8.38 3.75
CA PRO A 98 16.29 7.41 3.86
C PRO A 98 16.70 7.19 5.31
N ILE A 99 16.93 5.93 5.70
CA ILE A 99 17.41 5.54 7.02
C ILE A 99 18.67 4.69 6.91
N ARG A 100 19.59 4.86 7.85
CA ARG A 100 20.79 4.02 7.96
C ARG A 100 20.49 2.86 8.88
N VAL A 101 20.25 1.70 8.27
CA VAL A 101 19.85 0.49 8.99
C VAL A 101 20.53 -0.73 8.38
N LYS A 102 20.86 -1.70 9.22
CA LYS A 102 21.36 -3.03 8.84
C LYS A 102 20.53 -4.10 9.51
N PHE A 103 20.33 -5.21 8.79
CA PHE A 103 19.73 -6.41 9.35
C PHE A 103 20.81 -7.23 10.05
N THR A 104 20.58 -7.59 11.32
CA THR A 104 21.52 -8.37 12.15
C THR A 104 21.10 -9.83 12.31
N GLY A 105 19.93 -10.20 11.80
CA GLY A 105 19.42 -11.57 11.85
C GLY A 105 19.86 -12.44 10.67
N THR A 106 19.43 -13.70 10.71
CA THR A 106 19.57 -14.66 9.59
C THR A 106 18.19 -15.17 9.22
N LEU A 107 17.81 -15.04 7.95
CA LEU A 107 16.57 -15.60 7.44
C LEU A 107 16.72 -17.11 7.21
N GLN A 108 15.68 -17.87 7.58
CA GLN A 108 15.56 -19.26 7.14
C GLN A 108 15.35 -19.32 5.62
N PRO A 109 15.66 -20.45 4.95
CA PRO A 109 15.55 -20.56 3.50
C PRO A 109 14.18 -20.12 2.93
N GLN A 110 13.09 -20.58 3.54
CA GLN A 110 11.73 -20.21 3.12
C GLN A 110 11.41 -18.72 3.34
N GLN A 111 11.96 -18.12 4.40
CA GLN A 111 11.80 -16.70 4.69
C GLN A 111 12.57 -15.85 3.67
N SER A 112 13.76 -16.31 3.26
CA SER A 112 14.57 -15.65 2.23
C SER A 112 13.85 -15.63 0.88
N THR A 113 13.29 -16.77 0.45
CA THR A 113 12.48 -16.84 -0.77
C THR A 113 11.29 -15.86 -0.72
N ALA A 114 10.58 -15.82 0.40
CA ALA A 114 9.46 -14.88 0.60
C ALA A 114 9.93 -13.42 0.55
N ALA A 115 11.03 -13.09 1.22
CA ALA A 115 11.59 -11.73 1.25
C ALA A 115 12.01 -11.28 -0.15
N GLN A 116 12.74 -12.13 -0.90
CA GLN A 116 13.17 -11.82 -2.27
C GLN A 116 11.98 -11.58 -3.21
N SER A 117 10.92 -12.40 -3.11
CA SER A 117 9.70 -12.20 -3.90
C SER A 117 9.03 -10.87 -3.58
N LEU A 118 8.99 -10.46 -2.30
CA LEU A 118 8.44 -9.17 -1.90
C LEU A 118 9.34 -7.99 -2.32
N LEU A 119 10.66 -8.14 -2.31
CA LEU A 119 11.59 -7.08 -2.71
C LEU A 119 11.55 -6.79 -4.21
N ALA A 120 11.24 -7.80 -5.03
CA ALA A 120 11.07 -7.66 -6.48
C ALA A 120 9.90 -6.75 -6.90
N HIS A 121 8.98 -6.45 -5.97
CA HIS A 121 7.79 -5.64 -6.25
C HIS A 121 7.62 -4.49 -5.23
N ASP A 122 7.05 -3.37 -5.65
CA ASP A 122 6.76 -2.25 -4.74
C ASP A 122 5.64 -2.56 -3.75
N ASN A 123 4.69 -3.42 -4.14
CA ASN A 123 3.55 -3.82 -3.32
C ASN A 123 3.42 -5.34 -3.37
N GLY A 124 3.04 -5.96 -2.25
CA GLY A 124 2.84 -7.41 -2.18
C GLY A 124 2.04 -7.83 -0.95
N ILE A 125 1.51 -9.05 -1.00
CA ILE A 125 0.78 -9.66 0.11
C ILE A 125 1.53 -10.93 0.52
N LEU A 126 1.98 -10.96 1.78
CA LEU A 126 2.58 -12.17 2.36
C LEU A 126 1.52 -12.98 3.09
N LEU A 127 1.07 -14.07 2.46
CA LEU A 127 0.24 -15.07 3.12
C LEU A 127 1.14 -16.08 3.84
N ALA A 128 1.19 -16.02 5.16
CA ALA A 128 1.96 -16.94 5.97
C ALA A 128 1.21 -17.27 7.27
N PRO A 129 1.37 -18.48 7.85
CA PRO A 129 0.80 -18.81 9.15
C PRO A 129 1.50 -18.07 10.30
N THR A 130 0.91 -18.07 11.49
CA THR A 130 1.59 -17.62 12.71
C THR A 130 2.85 -18.46 12.94
N GLY A 131 3.88 -17.87 13.55
CA GLY A 131 5.16 -18.56 13.75
C GLY A 131 6.11 -18.60 12.54
N PHE A 132 5.65 -18.29 11.32
CA PHE A 132 6.53 -18.24 10.12
C PHE A 132 7.65 -17.18 10.20
N GLY A 133 7.56 -16.22 11.12
CA GLY A 133 8.56 -15.16 11.26
C GLY A 133 8.29 -13.91 10.41
N LYS A 134 7.01 -13.54 10.22
CA LYS A 134 6.62 -12.31 9.51
C LYS A 134 7.37 -11.06 9.98
N THR A 135 7.57 -10.92 11.28
CA THR A 135 8.30 -9.78 11.86
C THR A 135 9.78 -9.78 11.46
N VAL A 136 10.41 -10.94 11.38
CA VAL A 136 11.82 -11.07 10.95
C VAL A 136 11.96 -10.74 9.47
N ILE A 137 11.02 -11.22 8.63
CA ILE A 137 10.95 -10.85 7.22
C ILE A 137 10.75 -9.35 7.08
N ALA A 138 9.82 -8.76 7.84
CA ALA A 138 9.57 -7.32 7.81
C ALA A 138 10.82 -6.51 8.21
N ALA A 139 11.57 -6.93 9.23
CA ALA A 139 12.84 -6.32 9.60
C ALA A 139 13.84 -6.39 8.43
N ASN A 140 14.02 -7.56 7.80
CA ASN A 140 14.86 -7.69 6.61
C ASN A 140 14.41 -6.74 5.48
N LEU A 141 13.11 -6.68 5.18
CA LEU A 141 12.58 -5.76 4.16
C LEU A 141 12.88 -4.29 4.47
N ILE A 142 12.78 -3.87 5.74
CA ILE A 142 13.13 -2.50 6.17
C ILE A 142 14.61 -2.23 5.92
N ALA A 143 15.48 -3.19 6.28
CA ALA A 143 16.92 -3.06 6.11
C ALA A 143 17.37 -3.06 4.65
N GLU A 144 16.67 -3.79 3.77
CA GLU A 144 16.93 -3.82 2.34
C GLU A 144 16.41 -2.54 1.66
N ARG A 145 15.23 -2.06 2.05
CA ARG A 145 14.61 -0.84 1.48
C ARG A 145 15.23 0.45 2.00
N LYS A 146 15.79 0.46 3.22
CA LYS A 146 16.47 1.61 3.85
C LYS A 146 15.67 2.92 3.82
N THR A 147 14.36 2.81 3.99
CA THR A 147 13.44 3.96 4.03
C THR A 147 12.56 3.91 5.28
N SER A 148 12.11 5.07 5.75
CA SER A 148 11.19 5.20 6.87
C SER A 148 9.95 4.35 6.66
N THR A 149 9.62 3.51 7.63
CA THR A 149 8.56 2.51 7.50
C THR A 149 7.48 2.72 8.56
N LEU A 150 6.22 2.67 8.14
CA LEU A 150 5.05 2.66 9.03
C LEU A 150 4.49 1.24 9.14
N ILE A 151 4.40 0.72 10.35
CA ILE A 151 3.78 -0.58 10.63
C ILE A 151 2.47 -0.34 11.39
N VAL A 152 1.37 -0.84 10.85
CA VAL A 152 0.03 -0.70 11.46
C VAL A 152 -0.37 -2.02 12.09
N LEU A 153 -0.67 -1.99 13.39
CA LEU A 153 -1.01 -3.16 14.19
C LEU A 153 -2.38 -2.99 14.85
N ARG A 154 -3.03 -4.11 15.16
CA ARG A 154 -4.38 -4.12 15.75
C ARG A 154 -4.43 -3.79 17.24
N SER A 155 -3.31 -3.84 17.95
CA SER A 155 -3.26 -3.63 19.41
C SER A 155 -1.91 -3.14 19.90
N SER A 156 -1.91 -2.47 21.06
CA SER A 156 -0.70 -2.00 21.75
C SER A 156 0.20 -3.13 22.24
N ALA A 157 -0.37 -4.27 22.65
CA ALA A 157 0.42 -5.44 23.05
C ALA A 157 1.31 -5.96 21.90
N LEU A 158 0.78 -6.00 20.67
CA LEU A 158 1.55 -6.37 19.49
C LEU A 158 2.61 -5.32 19.15
N LEU A 159 2.34 -4.04 19.39
CA LEU A 159 3.31 -2.97 19.19
C LEU A 159 4.57 -3.20 20.01
N ASN A 160 4.44 -3.49 21.30
CA ASN A 160 5.60 -3.74 22.17
C ASN A 160 6.41 -4.96 21.68
N GLN A 161 5.73 -6.04 21.31
CA GLN A 161 6.39 -7.23 20.76
C GLN A 161 7.13 -6.92 19.45
N TRP A 162 6.52 -6.13 18.56
CA TRP A 162 7.18 -5.72 17.32
C TRP A 162 8.38 -4.83 17.59
N LYS A 163 8.28 -3.89 18.54
CA LYS A 163 9.39 -3.02 18.93
C LYS A 163 10.59 -3.82 19.40
N GLU A 164 10.41 -4.74 20.35
CA GLU A 164 11.47 -5.62 20.85
C GLU A 164 12.13 -6.43 19.72
N ARG A 165 11.33 -6.97 18.80
CA ARG A 165 11.85 -7.74 17.66
C ARG A 165 12.61 -6.87 16.66
N LEU A 166 12.14 -5.66 16.38
CA LEU A 166 12.83 -4.74 15.49
C LEU A 166 14.14 -4.28 16.12
N GLU A 167 14.17 -3.96 17.41
CA GLU A 167 15.40 -3.63 18.16
C GLU A 167 16.39 -4.82 18.18
N GLN A 168 15.89 -6.06 18.20
CA GLN A 168 16.72 -7.26 18.11
C GLN A 168 17.38 -7.44 16.73
N PHE A 169 16.63 -7.21 15.64
CA PHE A 169 17.05 -7.57 14.29
C PHE A 169 17.55 -6.40 13.44
N LEU A 170 17.39 -5.16 13.91
CA LEU A 170 17.81 -3.96 13.20
C LEU A 170 18.85 -3.20 14.01
N ASP A 171 20.01 -2.98 13.39
CA ASP A 171 21.00 -2.02 13.84
C ASP A 171 20.76 -0.70 13.10
N ILE A 172 20.31 0.33 13.81
CA ILE A 172 19.93 1.63 13.23
C ILE A 172 20.90 2.71 13.70
N ASP A 173 21.74 3.19 12.78
CA ASP A 173 22.71 4.25 13.01
C ASP A 173 22.17 5.60 12.52
N MET A 174 21.19 6.14 13.24
CA MET A 174 20.57 7.41 12.89
C MET A 174 20.08 8.18 14.12
N THR A 175 20.21 9.50 14.09
CA THR A 175 19.61 10.41 15.07
C THR A 175 18.38 11.09 14.49
N LEU A 176 17.25 11.04 15.20
CA LEU A 176 16.07 11.81 14.83
C LEU A 176 16.26 13.30 15.16
N PRO A 177 15.70 14.22 14.36
CA PRO A 177 15.69 15.63 14.72
C PRO A 177 14.94 15.84 16.04
N PRO A 178 15.37 16.80 16.88
CA PRO A 178 14.79 17.00 18.20
C PRO A 178 13.33 17.43 18.06
N LYS A 179 12.44 16.77 18.81
CA LYS A 179 11.04 17.17 18.85
C LYS A 179 10.92 18.51 19.58
N LEU A 180 10.29 19.49 18.94
CA LEU A 180 10.01 20.79 19.54
C LEU A 180 8.62 20.82 20.19
N THR A 181 8.45 21.61 21.24
CA THR A 181 7.15 21.97 21.82
C THR A 181 6.42 22.93 20.89
N LYS A 182 5.11 23.17 21.14
CA LYS A 182 4.33 24.19 20.41
C LYS A 182 4.95 25.60 20.49
N THR A 183 5.83 25.85 21.47
CA THR A 183 6.55 27.11 21.71
C THR A 183 7.97 27.13 21.13
N GLY A 184 8.37 26.11 20.37
CA GLY A 184 9.69 26.03 19.71
C GLY A 184 10.84 25.55 20.61
N ARG A 185 10.59 25.21 21.88
CA ARG A 185 11.62 24.66 22.79
C ARG A 185 11.83 23.17 22.55
N ILE A 186 13.03 22.65 22.79
CA ILE A 186 13.29 21.21 22.74
C ILE A 186 12.44 20.49 23.80
N SER A 187 11.62 19.53 23.37
CA SER A 187 10.77 18.71 24.23
C SER A 187 11.62 17.84 25.15
N ARG A 188 11.22 17.66 26.41
CA ARG A 188 11.85 16.66 27.29
C ARG A 188 11.54 15.22 26.84
N LYS A 189 10.40 15.01 26.19
CA LYS A 189 10.04 13.72 25.57
C LYS A 189 10.53 13.71 24.14
N GLN A 190 11.68 13.06 23.91
CA GLN A 190 12.22 12.81 22.58
C GLN A 190 11.59 11.53 22.00
N PRO A 191 11.35 11.49 20.68
CA PRO A 191 10.85 10.28 20.02
C PRO A 191 11.94 9.22 19.98
N SER A 192 11.56 7.95 20.19
CA SER A 192 12.43 6.82 19.88
C SER A 192 12.49 6.58 18.37
N ILE A 193 13.59 6.00 17.90
CA ILE A 193 13.77 5.63 16.49
C ILE A 193 12.70 4.60 16.08
N ILE A 194 12.45 3.62 16.93
CA ILE A 194 11.34 2.67 16.83
C ILE A 194 10.29 3.07 17.87
N GLY A 195 9.13 3.53 17.41
CA GLY A 195 8.08 4.15 18.24
C GLY A 195 6.70 3.55 18.03
#